data_AF-A0A151T320-F1
#
_entry.id   AF-A0A151T320-F1
#
_cell.length_a   1.000
_cell.length_b   1.000
_cell.length_c   1.000
_cell.angle_alpha   90.00
_cell.angle_beta   90.00
_cell.angle_gamma   90.00
#
_symmetry.space_group_name_H-M   'P 1'
#
loop_
_entity.id
_entity.type
_entity.pdbx_description
1 polymer ?
#
loop_
_entity_poly.entity_id
_entity_poly.type
_entity_poly.pdbx_seq_one_letter_code
_entity_poly.pdbx_strand_id
1 'polypeptide(L)' 'MLVGEAEHWWRGTHHMLTTRGVVLDWECFRRMFLEKYFPESVRHAKEAEFMRLH' A
#
# COMPACT_ATOMS: atom_id res chain seq x y z
N MET A 1 -15.65 4.29 2.22
CA MET A 1 -14.79 5.14 3.08
C MET A 1 -13.29 4.82 2.97
N LEU A 2 -12.84 4.10 1.92
CA LEU A 2 -11.40 3.81 1.69
C LEU A 2 -10.83 4.58 0.50
N VAL A 3 -11.62 4.81 -0.55
CA VAL A 3 -11.18 5.50 -1.77
C VAL A 3 -10.66 6.91 -1.46
N GLY A 4 -11.39 7.71 -0.68
CA GLY A 4 -10.95 9.07 -0.35
C GLY A 4 -9.72 9.14 0.56
N GLU A 5 -9.55 8.18 1.47
CA GLU A 5 -8.35 8.08 2.31
C GLU A 5 -7.14 7.66 1.47
N ALA A 6 -7.32 6.69 0.59
CA ALA A 6 -6.29 6.22 -0.31
C ALA A 6 -5.83 7.29 -1.30
N GLU A 7 -6.76 8.06 -1.87
CA GLU A 7 -6.44 9.21 -2.73
C GLU A 7 -5.70 10.30 -1.98
N HIS A 8 -6.14 10.65 -0.77
CA HIS A 8 -5.50 11.67 0.05
C HIS A 8 -4.07 11.28 0.42
N TRP A 9 -3.89 10.04 0.90
CA TRP A 9 -2.58 9.49 1.21
C TRP A 9 -1.66 9.48 -0.01
N TRP A 10 -2.15 8.94 -1.14
CA TRP A 10 -1.32 8.80 -2.34
C TRP A 10 -0.87 10.16 -2.85
N ARG A 11 -1.72 11.19 -2.80
CA ARG A 11 -1.37 12.57 -3.16
C ARG A 11 -0.20 13.10 -2.32
N GLY A 12 -0.21 12.86 -1.01
CA GLY A 12 0.88 13.23 -0.11
C GLY A 12 2.18 12.47 -0.37
N THR A 13 2.08 11.14 -0.50
CA THR A 13 3.24 10.27 -0.79
C THR A 13 3.86 10.57 -2.14
N HIS A 14 3.05 10.76 -3.19
CA HIS A 14 3.48 11.15 -4.52
C HIS A 14 4.24 12.48 -4.51
N HIS A 15 3.71 13.50 -3.81
CA HIS A 15 4.36 14.79 -3.68
C HIS A 15 5.74 14.66 -3.00
N MET A 16 5.81 13.94 -1.88
CA MET A 16 7.08 13.70 -1.18
C MET A 16 8.11 12.99 -2.05
N LEU A 17 7.71 11.95 -2.78
CA LEU A 17 8.60 11.16 -3.63
C LEU A 17 9.12 11.97 -4.82
N THR A 18 8.25 12.75 -5.44
CA THR A 18 8.62 13.66 -6.54
C THR A 18 9.63 14.72 -6.05
N THR A 19 9.39 15.33 -4.88
CA THR A 19 10.31 16.31 -4.28
C THR A 19 11.67 15.71 -3.95
N ARG A 20 11.74 14.40 -3.65
CA ARG A 20 12.99 13.66 -3.43
C ARG A 20 13.67 13.19 -4.71
N GLY A 21 13.11 13.49 -5.88
CA GLY A 21 13.63 13.03 -7.17
C GLY A 21 13.51 11.52 -7.38
N VAL A 22 12.63 10.84 -6.64
CA VAL A 22 12.40 9.40 -6.78
C VAL A 22 11.60 9.17 -8.06
N VAL A 23 12.09 8.26 -8.91
CA VAL A 23 11.34 7.81 -10.09
C VAL A 23 10.14 7.00 -9.62
N LEU A 24 8.94 7.51 -9.92
CA LEU A 24 7.67 6.88 -9.62
C LEU A 24 7.30 5.92 -10.74
N ASP A 25 7.79 4.69 -10.66
CA ASP A 25 7.30 3.59 -11.49
C ASP A 25 6.23 2.76 -10.79
N TRP A 26 5.71 1.77 -11.51
CA TRP A 26 4.68 0.87 -10.98
C TRP A 26 5.16 0.06 -9.77
N GLU A 27 6.44 -0.31 -9.73
CA GLU A 27 6.99 -1.08 -8.63
C GLU A 27 7.08 -0.25 -7.34
N CYS A 28 7.50 1.02 -7.47
CA CYS A 28 7.53 1.98 -6.37
C CYS A 28 6.14 2.20 -5.77
N PHE A 29 5.14 2.46 -6.62
CA PHE A 29 3.73 2.55 -6.19
C PHE A 29 3.30 1.29 -5.45
N ARG A 30 3.52 0.11 -6.06
CA ARG A 30 3.09 -1.17 -5.52
C ARG A 30 3.71 -1.43 -4.15
N ARG A 31 5.00 -1.14 -3.97
CA ARG A 31 5.71 -1.31 -2.70
C ARG A 31 5.11 -0.43 -1.61
N MET A 32 4.96 0.87 -1.87
CA MET A 32 4.38 1.83 -0.92
C MET A 32 2.94 1.49 -0.55
N PHE A 33 2.15 1.05 -1.53
CA PHE A 33 0.77 0.66 -1.33
C PHE A 33 0.65 -0.59 -0.45
N LEU A 34 1.45 -1.63 -0.74
CA LEU A 34 1.44 -2.86 0.04
C LEU A 34 1.95 -2.64 1.47
N GLU A 35 2.97 -1.82 1.67
CA GLU A 35 3.44 -1.47 3.03
C GLU A 35 2.33 -0.82 3.86
N LYS A 36 1.59 0.12 3.28
CA LYS A 36 0.53 0.84 4.01
C LYS A 36 -0.70 -0.03 4.27
N TYR A 37 -1.23 -0.70 3.26
CA TYR A 37 -2.55 -1.34 3.33
C TYR A 37 -2.47 -2.85 3.60
N PHE A 38 -1.32 -3.46 3.37
CA PHE A 38 -1.08 -4.89 3.60
C PHE A 38 0.17 -5.10 4.47
N PRO A 39 0.18 -4.55 5.71
CA PRO A 39 1.25 -4.83 6.65
C PRO A 39 1.30 -6.34 6.95
N GLU A 40 2.42 -6.78 7.52
CA GLU A 40 2.67 -8.19 7.78
C GLU A 40 1.56 -8.85 8.62
N SER A 41 1.01 -8.15 9.61
CA SER A 41 -0.12 -8.64 10.40
C SER A 41 -1.38 -8.92 9.57
N VAL A 42 -1.70 -8.06 8.60
CA VAL A 42 -2.83 -8.25 7.67
C VAL A 42 -2.56 -9.41 6.73
N ARG A 43 -1.31 -9.58 6.28
CA ARG A 43 -0.90 -10.73 5.46
C ARG A 43 -1.06 -12.04 6.22
N HIS A 44 -0.56 -12.13 7.45
CA HIS A 44 -0.71 -13.31 8.31
C HIS A 44 -2.17 -13.62 8.61
N ALA A 45 -2.99 -12.59 8.87
CA ALA A 45 -4.43 -12.78 9.07
C ALA A 45 -5.12 -13.35 7.82
N LYS A 46 -4.76 -12.87 6.63
CA LYS A 46 -5.31 -13.35 5.36
C LYS A 46 -4.83 -14.77 5.03
N GLU A 47 -3.59 -15.11 5.35
CA GLU A 47 -3.06 -16.46 5.22
C GLU A 47 -3.80 -17.43 6.14
N ALA A 48 -4.01 -17.06 7.41
CA ALA A 48 -4.79 -17.87 8.35
C ALA A 48 -6.26 -18.03 7.93
N GLU A 49 -6.90 -16.99 7.39
CA GLU A 49 -8.22 -17.10 6.77
C GLU A 49 -8.21 -18.09 5.61
N PHE A 50 -7.23 -17.98 4.70
CA PHE A 50 -7.11 -18.87 3.54
C PHE A 50 -6.93 -20.33 3.93
N MET A 51 -6.10 -20.62 4.93
CA MET A 51 -5.88 -21.99 5.43
C MET A 51 -7.14 -22.60 6.07
N ARG A 52 -8.09 -21.77 6.52
CA ARG A 52 -9.37 -22.21 7.11
C ARG A 52 -10.49 -22.38 6.09
N LEU A 53 -10.25 -22.05 4.82
CA LEU A 53 -11.21 -22.23 3.72
C LEU A 53 -11.21 -23.67 3.16
N HIS A 54 -10.39 -24.57 3.71
CA HIS A 54 -10.37 -26.00 3.41
C HIS A 54 -11.16 -26.79 4.46
#